data_AF-A0A7X5X566-F1
#
_entry.id   AF-A0A7X5X566-F1
#
_cell.length_a   1.000
_cell.length_b   1.000
_cell.length_c   1.000
_cell.angle_alpha   90.00
_cell.angle_beta   90.00
_cell.angle_gamma   90.00
#
_symmetry.space_group_name_H-M   'P 1'
#
loop_
_entity.id
_entity.type
_entity.pdbx_description
1 polymer ?
#
loop_
_entity_poly.entity_id
_entity_poly.type
_entity_poly.pdbx_seq_one_letter_code
_entity_poly.pdbx_strand_id
1 'polypeptide(L)'
;MTAIDRGIDRAGLVAVVGTGTMGQGIAQVALAAGHPVRLYDAAPGRAAQAVDAIADRLGRLVDKERLSAADRDAALGRLAPVADLADLAEADLVVEAILEELGAKQQLFTALESVVSDGCLLATNTSSLSVTAVAGVLRRPGRLVGLHFFNPAPLMPLVEVVRGAATDEAAADRAHATVAAWGKTPVRCADTPGFIVNRIARPFYAEAFRAYEERAADPATLDAVLRESGGFRMGPFALTDLIGQDVNEAVTRSVWEALFHDPKFTPSLAQRQLVASGRLGRKTGHGWFDHSEGAGRPAPHTAEPCEPPGKVVVHGDLGPAQGLVGLMEEAGIAVTREPVGAHLALPDGTRLSLADGTTAAEDPFPASVRFDLALDYRTATRVALAASPAAPEESLRSAIGLFQALGKAVSVVQDIPGMVVARTVAMLVDFAEDAAARGVASPEDIDTAMLTGVNYPRGPLAWGRALGAHWVRDTLRNLHHACPTGRYAPSQALIRRAAADEGLL
;
A
#
# COMPACT_ATOMS: atom_id res chain seq x y z
N MET A 1 9.62 -13.43 32.73
CA MET A 1 8.71 -12.48 32.08
C MET A 1 8.31 -11.44 33.10
N THR A 2 8.87 -10.24 33.00
CA THR A 2 8.47 -9.08 33.81
C THR A 2 7.06 -8.65 33.43
N ALA A 3 6.36 -7.92 34.32
CA ALA A 3 4.97 -7.46 34.12
C ALA A 3 4.75 -6.54 32.88
N ILE A 4 5.81 -6.21 32.16
CA ILE A 4 5.85 -5.29 31.01
C ILE A 4 5.44 -6.02 29.70
N ASP A 5 5.43 -7.36 29.69
CA ASP A 5 5.19 -8.20 28.50
C ASP A 5 3.73 -8.67 28.33
N ARG A 6 2.79 -8.11 29.11
CA ARG A 6 1.38 -8.52 29.08
C ARG A 6 0.51 -7.40 28.51
N GLY A 7 -0.24 -7.72 27.45
CA GLY A 7 -1.32 -6.87 26.96
C GLY A 7 -2.44 -6.70 28.00
N ILE A 8 -3.52 -6.01 27.62
CA ILE A 8 -4.72 -5.89 28.46
C ILE A 8 -5.20 -7.30 28.86
N ASP A 9 -5.50 -7.50 30.14
CA ASP A 9 -6.07 -8.76 30.63
C ASP A 9 -7.36 -9.07 29.87
N ARG A 10 -7.62 -10.34 29.58
CA ARG A 10 -8.85 -10.77 28.91
C ARG A 10 -10.11 -10.37 29.69
N ALA A 11 -10.03 -10.29 31.01
CA ALA A 11 -11.12 -9.79 31.86
C ALA A 11 -11.20 -8.25 31.87
N GLY A 12 -10.17 -7.57 31.39
CA GLY A 12 -10.07 -6.11 31.37
C GLY A 12 -11.03 -5.47 30.37
N LEU A 13 -11.60 -4.35 30.78
CA LEU A 13 -12.65 -3.65 30.04
C LEU A 13 -12.07 -2.82 28.90
N VAL A 14 -12.58 -3.03 27.68
CA VAL A 14 -12.26 -2.22 26.50
C VAL A 14 -13.42 -1.27 26.19
N ALA A 15 -13.17 0.03 26.24
CA ALA A 15 -14.11 1.03 25.79
C ALA A 15 -13.81 1.44 24.34
N VAL A 16 -14.83 1.54 23.51
CA VAL A 16 -14.71 2.11 22.15
C VAL A 16 -15.62 3.33 22.05
N VAL A 17 -15.00 4.47 21.75
CA VAL A 17 -15.67 5.77 21.66
C VAL A 17 -15.80 6.19 20.20
N GLY A 18 -17.04 6.37 19.76
CA GLY A 18 -17.40 6.59 18.36
C GLY A 18 -17.90 5.29 17.72
N THR A 19 -19.15 5.30 17.27
CA THR A 19 -19.87 4.07 16.88
C THR A 19 -20.11 3.95 15.38
N GLY A 20 -19.28 4.63 14.59
CA GLY A 20 -19.22 4.45 13.13
C GLY A 20 -18.67 3.08 12.72
N THR A 21 -18.44 2.90 11.42
CA THR A 21 -17.97 1.63 10.84
C THR A 21 -16.69 1.10 11.50
N MET A 22 -15.71 1.97 11.76
CA MET A 22 -14.45 1.58 12.40
C MET A 22 -14.65 1.21 13.87
N GLY A 23 -15.36 2.04 14.64
CA GLY A 23 -15.66 1.75 16.04
C GLY A 23 -16.39 0.42 16.24
N GLN A 24 -17.41 0.14 15.42
CA GLN A 24 -18.09 -1.15 15.43
C GLN A 24 -17.15 -2.32 15.10
N GLY A 25 -16.26 -2.15 14.12
CA GLY A 25 -15.28 -3.16 13.75
C GLY A 25 -14.25 -3.42 14.84
N ILE A 26 -13.74 -2.38 15.49
CA ILE A 26 -12.78 -2.47 16.60
C ILE A 26 -13.43 -3.15 17.81
N ALA A 27 -14.66 -2.76 18.15
CA ALA A 27 -15.42 -3.40 19.22
C ALA A 27 -15.64 -4.90 18.95
N GLN A 28 -15.98 -5.27 17.71
CA GLN A 28 -16.08 -6.68 17.33
C GLN A 28 -14.76 -7.44 17.51
N VAL A 29 -13.62 -6.83 17.16
CA VAL A 29 -12.29 -7.45 17.36
C VAL A 29 -12.02 -7.67 18.85
N ALA A 30 -12.24 -6.67 19.70
CA ALA A 30 -12.06 -6.79 21.14
C ALA A 30 -12.99 -7.86 21.77
N LEU A 31 -14.25 -7.93 21.32
CA LEU A 31 -15.21 -8.96 21.76
C LEU A 31 -14.78 -10.38 21.38
N ALA A 32 -14.27 -10.55 20.16
CA ALA A 32 -13.77 -11.83 19.66
C ALA A 32 -12.52 -12.30 20.44
N ALA A 33 -11.69 -11.36 20.90
CA ALA A 33 -10.58 -11.63 21.82
C ALA A 33 -11.06 -11.97 23.26
N GLY A 34 -12.33 -11.72 23.57
CA GLY A 34 -12.99 -12.11 24.81
C GLY A 34 -13.11 -11.02 25.86
N HIS A 35 -12.82 -9.77 25.53
CA HIS A 35 -12.97 -8.65 26.45
C HIS A 35 -14.45 -8.31 26.70
N PRO A 36 -14.80 -7.83 27.91
CA PRO A 36 -15.92 -6.93 28.10
C PRO A 36 -15.74 -5.68 27.24
N VAL A 37 -16.79 -5.25 26.54
CA VAL A 37 -16.75 -4.07 25.69
C VAL A 37 -17.86 -3.09 26.05
N ARG A 38 -17.51 -1.81 26.16
CA ARG A 38 -18.47 -0.70 26.29
C ARG A 38 -18.39 0.21 25.07
N LEU A 39 -19.55 0.50 24.49
CA LEU A 39 -19.68 1.42 23.37
C LEU A 39 -20.25 2.75 23.84
N TYR A 40 -19.56 3.84 23.51
CA TYR A 40 -20.05 5.19 23.76
C TYR A 40 -20.11 5.99 22.46
N ASP A 41 -21.16 6.80 22.32
CA ASP A 41 -21.32 7.80 21.28
C ASP A 41 -22.00 9.03 21.86
N ALA A 42 -21.56 10.23 21.45
CA ALA A 42 -22.14 11.48 21.93
C ALA A 42 -23.59 11.68 21.46
N ALA A 43 -23.99 11.05 20.35
CA ALA A 43 -25.34 11.12 19.85
C ALA A 43 -26.24 10.06 20.54
N PRO A 44 -27.34 10.46 21.21
CA PRO A 44 -28.21 9.54 21.93
C PRO A 44 -28.71 8.38 21.06
N GLY A 45 -28.67 7.16 21.62
CA GLY A 45 -29.15 5.94 20.95
C GLY A 45 -28.19 5.33 19.93
N ARG A 46 -27.14 6.04 19.49
CA ARG A 46 -26.16 5.51 18.52
C ARG A 46 -25.37 4.32 19.06
N ALA A 47 -25.00 4.36 20.34
CA ALA A 47 -24.35 3.23 21.01
C ALA A 47 -25.22 1.96 21.00
N ALA A 48 -26.51 2.08 21.31
CA ALA A 48 -27.44 0.95 21.26
C ALA A 48 -27.60 0.40 19.84
N GLN A 49 -27.79 1.28 18.84
CA GLN A 49 -27.84 0.88 17.42
C GLN A 49 -26.57 0.15 16.97
N ALA A 50 -25.40 0.54 17.46
CA ALA A 50 -24.15 -0.11 17.14
C ALA A 50 -24.03 -1.50 17.78
N VAL A 51 -24.56 -1.69 18.99
CA VAL A 51 -24.69 -3.02 19.61
C VAL A 51 -25.54 -3.93 18.74
N ASP A 52 -26.71 -3.47 18.30
CA ASP A 52 -27.60 -4.24 17.42
C ASP A 52 -26.90 -4.59 16.09
N ALA A 53 -26.22 -3.62 15.47
CA ALA A 53 -25.48 -3.84 14.22
C ALA A 53 -24.33 -4.85 14.35
N ILE A 54 -23.66 -4.90 15.51
CA ILE A 54 -22.64 -5.91 15.80
C ILE A 54 -23.32 -7.27 16.01
N ALA A 55 -24.44 -7.33 16.73
CA ALA A 55 -25.20 -8.56 16.93
C ALA A 55 -25.66 -9.18 15.61
N ASP A 56 -26.22 -8.38 14.70
CA ASP A 56 -26.61 -8.82 13.35
C ASP A 56 -25.43 -9.34 12.54
N ARG A 57 -24.25 -8.73 12.70
CA ARG A 57 -23.04 -9.16 12.00
C ARG A 57 -22.50 -10.47 12.55
N LEU A 58 -22.53 -10.67 13.87
CA LEU A 58 -22.18 -11.96 14.48
C LEU A 58 -23.21 -13.04 14.13
N GLY A 59 -24.51 -12.71 14.08
CA GLY A 59 -25.56 -13.60 13.59
C GLY A 59 -25.28 -14.11 12.17
N ARG A 60 -24.93 -13.21 11.25
CA ARG A 60 -24.50 -13.58 9.89
C ARG A 60 -23.24 -14.45 9.82
N LEU A 61 -22.39 -14.44 10.84
CA LEU A 61 -21.26 -15.38 10.92
C LEU A 61 -21.71 -16.76 11.39
N VAL A 62 -22.72 -16.83 12.27
CA VAL A 62 -23.37 -18.10 12.65
C VAL A 62 -24.09 -18.72 11.47
N ASP A 63 -24.85 -17.94 10.70
CA ASP A 63 -25.55 -18.42 9.50
C ASP A 63 -24.58 -18.98 8.43
N LYS A 64 -23.33 -18.51 8.45
CA LYS A 64 -22.25 -18.97 7.57
C LYS A 64 -21.37 -20.05 8.20
N GLU A 65 -21.74 -20.57 9.37
CA GLU A 65 -21.01 -21.59 10.13
C GLU A 65 -19.57 -21.18 10.48
N ARG A 66 -19.30 -19.86 10.54
CA ARG A 66 -17.99 -19.29 10.92
C ARG A 66 -17.88 -18.96 12.41
N LEU A 67 -18.99 -19.07 13.15
CA LEU A 67 -19.08 -18.83 14.59
C LEU A 67 -20.20 -19.72 15.14
N SER A 68 -20.05 -20.28 16.34
CA SER A 68 -21.16 -21.01 16.97
C SER A 68 -22.18 -20.05 17.58
N ALA A 69 -23.44 -20.48 17.71
CA ALA A 69 -24.47 -19.69 18.40
C ALA A 69 -24.10 -19.41 19.87
N ALA A 70 -23.47 -20.38 20.55
CA ALA A 70 -23.00 -20.22 21.92
C ALA A 70 -21.90 -19.16 22.04
N ASP A 71 -20.93 -19.14 21.11
CA ASP A 71 -19.86 -18.15 21.10
C ASP A 71 -20.38 -16.74 20.79
N ARG A 72 -21.38 -16.64 19.89
CA ARG A 72 -22.10 -15.38 19.64
C ARG A 72 -22.75 -14.87 20.91
N ASP A 73 -23.54 -15.70 21.58
CA ASP A 73 -24.31 -15.30 22.76
C ASP A 73 -23.38 -14.91 23.92
N ALA A 74 -22.28 -15.65 24.10
CA ALA A 74 -21.25 -15.31 25.06
C ALA A 74 -20.57 -13.96 24.74
N ALA A 75 -20.29 -13.68 23.47
CA ALA A 75 -19.74 -12.39 23.04
C ALA A 75 -20.73 -11.23 23.27
N LEU A 76 -22.01 -11.43 22.93
CA LEU A 76 -23.04 -10.42 23.14
C LEU A 76 -23.28 -10.13 24.63
N GLY A 77 -23.17 -11.14 25.50
CA GLY A 77 -23.22 -10.94 26.95
C GLY A 77 -22.10 -10.04 27.51
N ARG A 78 -21.03 -9.81 26.75
CA ARG A 78 -19.91 -8.92 27.11
C ARG A 78 -20.02 -7.53 26.50
N LEU A 79 -20.93 -7.31 25.55
CA LEU A 79 -21.11 -6.05 24.83
C LEU A 79 -22.25 -5.25 25.46
N ALA A 80 -21.99 -3.99 25.83
CA ALA A 80 -23.05 -3.09 26.29
C ALA A 80 -22.85 -1.65 25.78
N PRO A 81 -23.93 -0.94 25.45
CA PRO A 81 -23.86 0.50 25.23
C PRO A 81 -23.79 1.22 26.59
N VAL A 82 -23.15 2.39 26.62
CA VAL A 82 -23.17 3.29 27.78
C VAL A 82 -23.74 4.64 27.37
N ALA A 83 -24.35 5.34 28.33
CA ALA A 83 -24.99 6.63 28.09
C ALA A 83 -24.03 7.79 28.32
N ASP A 84 -23.12 7.64 29.29
CA ASP A 84 -22.24 8.70 29.75
C ASP A 84 -20.77 8.25 29.72
N LEU A 85 -19.86 9.20 29.50
CA LEU A 85 -18.42 8.92 29.60
C LEU A 85 -18.03 8.37 30.97
N ALA A 86 -18.73 8.78 32.04
CA ALA A 86 -18.52 8.32 33.42
C ALA A 86 -18.62 6.78 33.55
N ASP A 87 -19.44 6.14 32.72
CA ASP A 87 -19.61 4.67 32.69
C ASP A 87 -18.36 3.95 32.15
N LEU A 88 -17.35 4.69 31.66
CA LEU A 88 -16.07 4.16 31.17
C LEU A 88 -14.97 4.20 32.23
N ALA A 89 -15.25 4.62 33.47
CA ALA A 89 -14.24 4.82 34.52
C ALA A 89 -13.36 3.58 34.81
N GLU A 90 -13.93 2.38 34.67
CA GLU A 90 -13.25 1.09 34.89
C GLU A 90 -12.53 0.55 33.64
N ALA A 91 -12.47 1.30 32.53
CA ALA A 91 -11.80 0.84 31.33
C ALA A 91 -10.29 0.70 31.55
N ASP A 92 -9.73 -0.41 31.04
CA ASP A 92 -8.28 -0.65 30.98
C ASP A 92 -7.67 -0.12 29.69
N LEU A 93 -8.48 -0.06 28.63
CA LEU A 93 -8.16 0.48 27.32
C LEU A 93 -9.36 1.27 26.77
N VAL A 94 -9.13 2.49 26.32
CA VAL A 94 -10.08 3.26 25.52
C VAL A 94 -9.55 3.40 24.10
N VAL A 95 -10.33 3.02 23.10
CA VAL A 95 -10.04 3.25 21.68
C VAL A 95 -11.00 4.27 21.09
N GLU A 96 -10.47 5.42 20.68
CA GLU A 96 -11.19 6.51 20.05
C GLU A 96 -11.29 6.30 18.52
N ALA A 97 -12.49 6.41 17.98
CA ALA A 97 -12.82 6.33 16.55
C ALA A 97 -14.00 7.28 16.20
N ILE A 98 -13.91 8.53 16.67
CA ILE A 98 -14.83 9.63 16.36
C ILE A 98 -14.38 10.38 15.09
N LEU A 99 -15.03 11.52 14.81
CA LEU A 99 -14.70 12.38 13.67
C LEU A 99 -13.20 12.72 13.62
N GLU A 100 -12.65 12.77 12.41
CA GLU A 100 -11.24 13.06 12.16
C GLU A 100 -10.93 14.56 12.27
N GLU A 101 -11.17 15.13 13.45
CA GLU A 101 -10.95 16.54 13.78
C GLU A 101 -10.13 16.68 15.07
N LEU A 102 -9.01 17.40 15.01
CA LEU A 102 -8.06 17.48 16.12
C LEU A 102 -8.71 18.04 17.39
N GLY A 103 -9.49 19.12 17.26
CA GLY A 103 -10.17 19.75 18.39
C GLY A 103 -11.17 18.81 19.08
N ALA A 104 -11.93 18.03 18.30
CA ALA A 104 -12.88 17.07 18.83
C ALA A 104 -12.19 15.94 19.60
N LYS A 105 -11.08 15.40 19.06
CA LYS A 105 -10.30 14.36 19.73
C LYS A 105 -9.64 14.87 21.00
N GLN A 106 -9.05 16.07 20.98
CA GLN A 106 -8.45 16.68 22.17
C GLN A 106 -9.48 16.88 23.29
N GLN A 107 -10.65 17.45 22.98
CA GLN A 107 -11.73 17.62 23.96
C GLN A 107 -12.17 16.29 24.57
N LEU A 108 -12.35 15.26 23.73
CA LEU A 108 -12.72 13.93 24.19
C LEU A 108 -11.65 13.32 25.09
N PHE A 109 -10.38 13.38 24.71
CA PHE A 109 -9.29 12.81 25.51
C PHE A 109 -9.09 13.53 26.85
N THR A 110 -9.25 14.85 26.90
CA THR A 110 -9.29 15.59 28.17
C THR A 110 -10.44 15.14 29.07
N ALA A 111 -11.65 14.94 28.50
CA ALA A 111 -12.79 14.45 29.26
C ALA A 111 -12.56 13.01 29.77
N LEU A 112 -12.06 12.11 28.92
CA LEU A 112 -11.73 10.73 29.29
C LEU A 112 -10.66 10.67 30.38
N GLU A 113 -9.62 11.50 30.32
CA GLU A 113 -8.55 11.53 31.33
C GLU A 113 -9.04 11.93 32.73
N SER A 114 -10.14 12.68 32.81
CA SER A 114 -10.80 13.01 34.09
C SER A 114 -11.65 11.88 34.67
N VAL A 115 -11.98 10.87 33.86
CA VAL A 115 -12.90 9.78 34.20
C VAL A 115 -12.17 8.46 34.43
N VAL A 116 -11.31 8.06 33.49
CA VAL A 116 -10.66 6.75 33.55
C VAL A 116 -9.47 6.77 34.50
N SER A 117 -9.12 5.60 35.05
CA SER A 117 -7.96 5.47 35.94
C SER A 117 -6.68 5.96 35.27
N ASP A 118 -5.73 6.42 36.08
CA ASP A 118 -4.41 6.86 35.63
C ASP A 118 -3.60 5.77 34.89
N GLY A 119 -3.94 4.48 35.11
CA GLY A 119 -3.34 3.32 34.46
C GLY A 119 -4.07 2.84 33.19
N CYS A 120 -5.21 3.44 32.83
CA CYS A 120 -5.91 3.17 31.58
C CYS A 120 -5.03 3.56 30.38
N LEU A 121 -4.89 2.63 29.43
CA LEU A 121 -4.26 2.91 28.13
C LEU A 121 -5.25 3.70 27.27
N LEU A 122 -4.78 4.78 26.65
CA LEU A 122 -5.59 5.59 25.74
C LEU A 122 -5.08 5.36 24.32
N ALA A 123 -5.99 5.16 23.37
CA ALA A 123 -5.64 4.93 21.98
C ALA A 123 -6.54 5.72 21.03
N THR A 124 -5.96 6.24 19.95
CA THR A 124 -6.71 6.82 18.83
C THR A 124 -6.55 5.99 17.57
N ASN A 125 -7.64 5.77 16.84
CA ASN A 125 -7.65 5.13 15.51
C ASN A 125 -7.43 6.15 14.37
N THR A 126 -6.97 7.36 14.67
CA THR A 126 -6.65 8.38 13.66
C THR A 126 -5.78 7.79 12.53
N SER A 127 -6.06 8.24 11.31
CA SER A 127 -5.40 7.82 10.07
C SER A 127 -4.48 8.91 9.49
N SER A 128 -4.69 10.17 9.91
CA SER A 128 -4.03 11.34 9.34
C SER A 128 -3.54 12.37 10.38
N LEU A 129 -4.16 12.44 11.56
CA LEU A 129 -3.75 13.37 12.61
C LEU A 129 -2.56 12.84 13.40
N SER A 130 -1.68 13.76 13.80
CA SER A 130 -0.53 13.46 14.66
C SER A 130 -1.00 13.00 16.04
N VAL A 131 -0.52 11.83 16.47
CA VAL A 131 -0.75 11.30 17.84
C VAL A 131 -0.15 12.24 18.88
N THR A 132 0.98 12.86 18.57
CA THR A 132 1.62 13.88 19.40
C THR A 132 0.71 15.09 19.60
N ALA A 133 0.08 15.58 18.53
CA ALA A 133 -0.86 16.69 18.62
C ALA A 133 -2.11 16.33 19.44
N VAL A 134 -2.65 15.12 19.26
CA VAL A 134 -3.78 14.63 20.06
C VAL A 134 -3.41 14.53 21.55
N ALA A 135 -2.21 14.06 21.86
CA ALA A 135 -1.71 13.96 23.25
C ALA A 135 -1.43 15.31 23.91
N GLY A 136 -1.26 16.39 23.14
CA GLY A 136 -0.72 17.67 23.63
C GLY A 136 -1.55 18.36 24.72
N VAL A 137 -2.81 17.97 24.92
CA VAL A 137 -3.72 18.52 25.95
C VAL A 137 -3.82 17.65 27.21
N LEU A 138 -3.20 16.47 27.21
CA LEU A 138 -3.28 15.51 28.30
C LEU A 138 -2.32 15.88 29.44
N ARG A 139 -2.74 15.64 30.68
CA ARG A 139 -1.87 15.70 31.87
C ARG A 139 -0.87 14.55 31.88
N ARG A 140 -1.24 13.38 31.36
CA ARG A 140 -0.41 12.17 31.27
C ARG A 140 -0.34 11.68 29.82
N PRO A 141 0.37 12.40 28.93
CA PRO A 141 0.41 12.06 27.51
C PRO A 141 1.12 10.73 27.23
N GLY A 142 1.97 10.24 28.14
CA GLY A 142 2.74 9.00 27.97
C GLY A 142 1.92 7.72 27.76
N ARG A 143 0.66 7.72 28.19
CA ARG A 143 -0.26 6.58 28.01
C ARG A 143 -1.13 6.67 26.75
N LEU A 144 -0.98 7.70 25.92
CA LEU A 144 -1.68 7.79 24.64
C LEU A 144 -0.82 7.15 23.53
N VAL A 145 -1.43 6.24 22.78
CA VAL A 145 -0.85 5.61 21.57
C VAL A 145 -1.78 5.83 20.37
N GLY A 146 -1.25 5.72 19.15
CA GLY A 146 -2.10 5.42 18.00
C GLY A 146 -2.30 3.91 17.89
N LEU A 147 -3.53 3.47 17.67
CA LEU A 147 -3.88 2.11 17.28
C LEU A 147 -4.69 2.20 15.99
N HIS A 148 -3.98 2.28 14.86
CA HIS A 148 -4.59 2.49 13.56
C HIS A 148 -4.96 1.15 12.91
N PHE A 149 -6.26 0.83 12.94
CA PHE A 149 -6.86 -0.32 12.28
C PHE A 149 -7.24 0.02 10.83
N PHE A 150 -7.19 -0.98 9.96
CA PHE A 150 -7.54 -0.85 8.55
C PHE A 150 -8.96 -1.35 8.26
N ASN A 151 -9.71 -0.64 7.43
CA ASN A 151 -11.09 -1.00 7.09
C ASN A 151 -11.15 -2.18 6.11
N PRO A 152 -11.95 -3.24 6.37
CA PRO A 152 -12.73 -3.52 7.59
C PRO A 152 -11.88 -4.12 8.71
N ALA A 153 -11.95 -3.52 9.91
CA ALA A 153 -11.10 -3.90 11.05
C ALA A 153 -11.17 -5.40 11.44
N PRO A 154 -12.31 -6.11 11.38
CA PRO A 154 -12.33 -7.55 11.67
C PRO A 154 -11.57 -8.40 10.64
N LEU A 155 -11.50 -7.96 9.38
CA LEU A 155 -10.91 -8.73 8.29
C LEU A 155 -9.44 -8.38 8.04
N MET A 156 -9.07 -7.10 8.20
CA MET A 156 -7.70 -6.68 7.98
C MET A 156 -6.80 -7.14 9.13
N PRO A 157 -5.67 -7.80 8.84
CA PRO A 157 -4.78 -8.34 9.88
C PRO A 157 -3.92 -7.26 10.54
N LEU A 158 -3.50 -6.23 9.79
CA LEU A 158 -2.56 -5.21 10.25
C LEU A 158 -3.20 -4.21 11.22
N VAL A 159 -2.42 -3.79 12.22
CA VAL A 159 -2.67 -2.59 13.03
C VAL A 159 -1.33 -1.85 13.22
N GLU A 160 -1.30 -0.56 12.94
CA GLU A 160 -0.12 0.27 13.22
C GLU A 160 -0.20 0.79 14.67
N VAL A 161 0.81 0.46 15.47
CA VAL A 161 1.00 0.97 16.84
C VAL A 161 1.89 2.20 16.74
N VAL A 162 1.27 3.38 16.78
CA VAL A 162 1.93 4.66 16.53
C VAL A 162 2.38 5.28 17.84
N ARG A 163 3.67 5.61 17.92
CA ARG A 163 4.28 6.28 19.07
C ARG A 163 4.36 7.78 18.83
N GLY A 164 3.57 8.54 19.60
CA GLY A 164 3.70 10.00 19.69
C GLY A 164 4.98 10.39 20.44
N ALA A 165 5.38 11.65 20.36
CA ALA A 165 6.64 12.13 20.94
C ALA A 165 6.73 11.91 22.47
N ALA A 166 5.60 11.97 23.16
CA ALA A 166 5.51 11.78 24.61
C ALA A 166 5.14 10.36 25.03
N THR A 167 4.78 9.48 24.09
CA THR A 167 4.30 8.11 24.38
C THR A 167 5.41 7.29 25.05
N ASP A 168 5.09 6.69 26.19
CA ASP A 168 5.96 5.81 26.96
C ASP A 168 6.15 4.48 26.22
N GLU A 169 7.37 3.95 26.23
CA GLU A 169 7.68 2.66 25.59
C GLU A 169 6.80 1.54 26.16
N ALA A 170 6.59 1.52 27.48
CA ALA A 170 5.73 0.55 28.14
C ALA A 170 4.25 0.62 27.68
N ALA A 171 3.76 1.81 27.32
CA ALA A 171 2.41 1.97 26.77
C ALA A 171 2.32 1.41 25.35
N ALA A 172 3.33 1.68 24.52
CA ALA A 172 3.44 1.11 23.17
C ALA A 172 3.60 -0.42 23.21
N ASP A 173 4.41 -0.95 24.13
CA ASP A 173 4.59 -2.40 24.36
C ASP A 173 3.28 -3.07 24.76
N ARG A 174 2.56 -2.48 25.73
CA ARG A 174 1.25 -2.99 26.16
C ARG A 174 0.24 -2.95 25.03
N ALA A 175 0.21 -1.89 24.22
CA ALA A 175 -0.66 -1.77 23.06
C ALA A 175 -0.35 -2.85 22.00
N HIS A 176 0.94 -3.02 21.68
CA HIS A 176 1.42 -4.03 20.75
C HIS A 176 1.07 -5.45 21.20
N ALA A 177 1.34 -5.80 22.46
CA ALA A 177 1.00 -7.11 23.03
C ALA A 177 -0.52 -7.36 23.03
N THR A 178 -1.32 -6.32 23.28
CA THR A 178 -2.79 -6.40 23.24
C THR A 178 -3.30 -6.72 21.83
N VAL A 179 -2.82 -5.99 20.84
CA VAL A 179 -3.19 -6.20 19.43
C VAL A 179 -2.76 -7.59 18.95
N ALA A 180 -1.54 -8.05 19.30
CA ALA A 180 -1.09 -9.40 19.00
C ALA A 180 -2.01 -10.46 19.63
N ALA A 181 -2.41 -10.28 20.89
CA ALA A 181 -3.34 -11.18 21.59
C ALA A 181 -4.75 -11.20 20.95
N TRP A 182 -5.13 -10.15 20.23
CA TRP A 182 -6.38 -10.09 19.45
C TRP A 182 -6.28 -10.83 18.10
N GLY A 183 -5.17 -11.52 17.82
CA GLY A 183 -4.94 -12.23 16.56
C GLY A 183 -4.65 -11.31 15.38
N LYS A 184 -4.23 -10.08 15.66
CA LYS A 184 -3.79 -9.11 14.66
C LYS A 184 -2.26 -9.12 14.53
N THR A 185 -1.77 -8.51 13.46
CA THR A 185 -0.34 -8.27 13.22
C THR A 185 -0.03 -6.82 13.57
N PRO A 186 0.44 -6.54 14.80
CA PRO A 186 0.92 -5.20 15.13
C PRO A 186 2.25 -4.90 14.43
N VAL A 187 2.43 -3.65 14.01
CA VAL A 187 3.72 -3.09 13.59
C VAL A 187 3.96 -1.77 14.32
N ARG A 188 5.19 -1.44 14.64
CA ARG A 188 5.51 -0.18 15.35
C ARG A 188 5.91 0.90 14.38
N CYS A 189 5.42 2.11 14.61
CA CYS A 189 5.93 3.28 13.90
C CYS A 189 5.93 4.56 14.72
N ALA A 190 6.79 5.49 14.33
CA ALA A 190 6.79 6.85 14.81
C ALA A 190 5.60 7.65 14.26
N ASP A 191 5.17 8.64 15.02
CA ASP A 191 4.16 9.61 14.63
C ASP A 191 4.68 10.54 13.52
N THR A 192 4.60 10.07 12.28
CA THR A 192 4.94 10.82 11.07
C THR A 192 3.76 10.80 10.10
N PRO A 193 3.61 11.81 9.22
CA PRO A 193 2.47 11.88 8.31
C PRO A 193 2.30 10.60 7.46
N GLY A 194 1.12 9.98 7.58
CA GLY A 194 0.78 8.75 6.88
C GLY A 194 1.37 7.46 7.46
N PHE A 195 2.01 7.51 8.63
CA PHE A 195 2.58 6.36 9.34
C PHE A 195 3.46 5.50 8.40
N ILE A 196 3.20 4.19 8.29
CA ILE A 196 3.89 3.32 7.33
C ILE A 196 3.06 3.20 6.05
N VAL A 197 1.86 2.63 6.15
CA VAL A 197 1.09 2.17 4.99
C VAL A 197 0.64 3.34 4.12
N ASN A 198 0.05 4.37 4.72
CA ASN A 198 -0.47 5.49 3.95
C ASN A 198 0.65 6.28 3.29
N ARG A 199 1.83 6.39 3.92
CA ARG A 199 3.05 7.00 3.38
C ARG A 199 3.59 6.19 2.20
N ILE A 200 3.91 4.91 2.40
CA ILE A 200 4.63 4.08 1.42
C ILE A 200 3.71 3.64 0.28
N ALA A 201 2.39 3.58 0.47
CA ALA A 201 1.47 3.24 -0.62
C ALA A 201 1.25 4.38 -1.63
N ARG A 202 1.63 5.64 -1.34
CA ARG A 202 1.34 6.77 -2.24
C ARG A 202 1.87 6.60 -3.67
N PRO A 203 3.12 6.14 -3.89
CA PRO A 203 3.64 5.96 -5.24
C PRO A 203 2.85 4.96 -6.09
N PHE A 204 2.22 3.95 -5.48
CA PHE A 204 1.43 2.96 -6.22
C PHE A 204 0.29 3.60 -7.00
N TYR A 205 -0.40 4.57 -6.40
CA TYR A 205 -1.45 5.34 -7.08
C TYR A 205 -0.84 6.42 -7.98
N ALA A 206 0.12 7.18 -7.43
CA ALA A 206 0.60 8.39 -8.07
C ALA A 206 1.37 8.11 -9.37
N GLU A 207 2.14 7.03 -9.44
CA GLU A 207 2.87 6.66 -10.66
C GLU A 207 1.94 6.14 -11.76
N ALA A 208 0.89 5.40 -11.40
CA ALA A 208 -0.10 4.95 -12.37
C ALA A 208 -0.92 6.13 -12.94
N PHE A 209 -1.32 7.08 -12.09
CA PHE A 209 -2.01 8.29 -12.54
C PHE A 209 -1.12 9.15 -13.40
N ARG A 210 0.18 9.24 -13.07
CA ARG A 210 1.14 9.96 -13.90
C ARG A 210 1.33 9.31 -15.26
N ALA A 211 1.46 7.99 -15.32
CA ALA A 211 1.52 7.25 -16.59
C ALA A 211 0.26 7.48 -17.44
N TYR A 212 -0.93 7.55 -16.82
CA TYR A 212 -2.16 7.91 -17.50
C TYR A 212 -2.17 9.36 -18.02
N GLU A 213 -1.74 10.33 -17.19
CA GLU A 213 -1.62 11.75 -17.59
C GLU A 213 -0.62 11.94 -18.75
N GLU A 214 0.45 11.14 -18.78
CA GLU A 214 1.45 11.05 -19.85
C GLU A 214 0.94 10.26 -21.08
N ARG A 215 -0.29 9.73 -21.02
CA ARG A 215 -0.94 8.92 -22.07
C ARG A 215 -0.19 7.63 -22.40
N ALA A 216 0.47 7.02 -21.42
CA ALA A 216 1.18 5.75 -21.57
C ALA A 216 0.26 4.63 -22.08
N ALA A 217 -0.89 4.46 -21.42
CA ALA A 217 -1.95 3.54 -21.82
C ALA A 217 -3.26 3.92 -21.10
N ASP A 218 -4.36 3.27 -21.47
CA ASP A 218 -5.64 3.40 -20.76
C ASP A 218 -5.59 2.76 -19.36
N PRO A 219 -6.49 3.16 -18.43
CA PRO A 219 -6.53 2.63 -17.07
C PRO A 219 -6.62 1.10 -16.96
N ALA A 220 -7.34 0.42 -17.84
CA ALA A 220 -7.49 -1.03 -17.76
C ALA A 220 -6.18 -1.74 -18.12
N THR A 221 -5.46 -1.23 -19.13
CA THR A 221 -4.12 -1.70 -19.48
C THR A 221 -3.12 -1.48 -18.35
N LEU A 222 -3.08 -0.29 -17.75
CA LEU A 222 -2.16 0.01 -16.65
C LEU A 222 -2.44 -0.86 -15.41
N ASP A 223 -3.72 -1.05 -15.05
CA ASP A 223 -4.14 -1.97 -13.98
C ASP A 223 -3.71 -3.41 -14.27
N ALA A 224 -3.87 -3.88 -15.51
CA ALA A 224 -3.48 -5.23 -15.91
C ALA A 224 -1.97 -5.43 -15.84
N VAL A 225 -1.17 -4.45 -16.29
CA VAL A 225 0.31 -4.52 -16.22
C VAL A 225 0.79 -4.60 -14.77
N LEU A 226 0.28 -3.75 -13.87
CA LEU A 226 0.66 -3.80 -12.44
C LEU A 226 0.21 -5.11 -11.77
N ARG A 227 -0.94 -5.67 -12.13
CA ARG A 227 -1.42 -6.94 -11.56
C ARG A 227 -0.68 -8.16 -12.11
N GLU A 228 -0.58 -8.27 -13.43
CA GLU A 228 -0.16 -9.49 -14.13
C GLU A 228 1.35 -9.57 -14.37
N SER A 229 2.06 -8.42 -14.35
CA SER A 229 3.53 -8.34 -14.35
C SER A 229 4.07 -8.01 -12.95
N GLY A 230 3.52 -6.97 -12.31
CA GLY A 230 3.95 -6.51 -10.99
C GLY A 230 3.47 -7.38 -9.81
N GLY A 231 2.51 -8.28 -10.02
CA GLY A 231 1.98 -9.20 -9.00
C GLY A 231 1.04 -8.57 -7.99
N PHE A 232 0.65 -7.29 -8.14
CA PHE A 232 -0.29 -6.64 -7.23
C PHE A 232 -1.68 -7.27 -7.31
N ARG A 233 -2.36 -7.46 -6.17
CA ARG A 233 -3.68 -8.11 -6.13
C ARG A 233 -4.75 -7.36 -6.96
N MET A 234 -4.67 -6.03 -7.00
CA MET A 234 -5.59 -5.15 -7.71
C MET A 234 -4.80 -3.97 -8.26
N GLY A 235 -5.14 -3.52 -9.46
CA GLY A 235 -4.54 -2.32 -10.03
C GLY A 235 -5.02 -1.03 -9.35
N PRO A 236 -4.22 0.05 -9.40
CA PRO A 236 -4.49 1.29 -8.67
C PRO A 236 -5.77 2.01 -9.10
N PHE A 237 -6.17 1.93 -10.38
CA PHE A 237 -7.40 2.56 -10.85
C PHE A 237 -8.62 1.85 -10.26
N ALA A 238 -8.67 0.51 -10.35
CA ALA A 238 -9.75 -0.27 -9.78
C ALA A 238 -9.79 -0.21 -8.24
N LEU A 239 -8.61 -0.12 -7.61
CA LEU A 239 -8.48 -0.01 -6.17
C LEU A 239 -8.99 1.34 -5.66
N THR A 240 -8.64 2.44 -6.33
CA THR A 240 -9.15 3.77 -5.94
C THR A 240 -10.64 3.93 -6.20
N ASP A 241 -11.19 3.27 -7.23
CA ASP A 241 -12.64 3.20 -7.43
C ASP A 241 -13.36 2.39 -6.35
N LEU A 242 -12.69 1.39 -5.75
CA LEU A 242 -13.21 0.62 -4.63
C LEU A 242 -13.14 1.41 -3.32
N ILE A 243 -12.02 2.09 -3.06
CA ILE A 243 -11.82 2.93 -1.87
C ILE A 243 -12.74 4.15 -1.90
N GLY A 244 -12.89 4.75 -3.07
CA GLY A 244 -13.49 6.07 -3.25
C GLY A 244 -12.43 7.09 -3.65
N GLN A 245 -12.65 7.79 -4.77
CA GLN A 245 -11.68 8.78 -5.27
C GLN A 245 -11.48 9.94 -4.29
N ASP A 246 -12.57 10.41 -3.67
CA ASP A 246 -12.55 11.45 -2.64
C ASP A 246 -11.73 11.05 -1.41
N VAL A 247 -11.88 9.81 -0.95
CA VAL A 247 -11.15 9.29 0.21
C VAL A 247 -9.67 9.17 -0.13
N ASN A 248 -9.33 8.56 -1.27
CA ASN A 248 -7.93 8.39 -1.66
C ASN A 248 -7.23 9.73 -1.92
N GLU A 249 -7.88 10.67 -2.62
CA GLU A 249 -7.33 12.01 -2.88
C GLU A 249 -7.15 12.79 -1.57
N ALA A 250 -8.12 12.75 -0.65
CA ALA A 250 -8.04 13.44 0.64
C ALA A 250 -6.83 12.96 1.46
N VAL A 251 -6.58 11.64 1.51
CA VAL A 251 -5.39 11.08 2.17
C VAL A 251 -4.11 11.53 1.47
N THR A 252 -4.06 11.48 0.13
CA THR A 252 -2.88 11.94 -0.63
C THR A 252 -2.56 13.40 -0.33
N ARG A 253 -3.59 14.26 -0.34
CA ARG A 253 -3.46 15.69 -0.05
C ARG A 253 -3.02 15.95 1.39
N SER A 254 -3.63 15.27 2.35
CA SER A 254 -3.27 15.39 3.76
C SER A 254 -1.80 15.03 4.01
N VAL A 255 -1.31 13.92 3.44
CA VAL A 255 0.10 13.52 3.55
C VAL A 255 1.01 14.54 2.87
N TRP A 256 0.64 15.03 1.69
CA TRP A 256 1.42 16.03 0.94
C TRP A 256 1.54 17.35 1.70
N GLU A 257 0.44 17.88 2.23
CA GLU A 257 0.41 19.11 3.03
C GLU A 257 1.20 18.95 4.34
N ALA A 258 1.02 17.83 5.04
CA ALA A 258 1.73 17.53 6.28
C ALA A 258 3.24 17.30 6.09
N LEU A 259 3.69 17.00 4.86
CA LEU A 259 5.10 16.92 4.47
C LEU A 259 5.58 18.21 3.77
N PHE A 260 4.93 19.34 4.05
CA PHE A 260 5.30 20.66 3.51
C PHE A 260 5.39 20.69 1.99
N HIS A 261 4.43 20.03 1.33
CA HIS A 261 4.32 19.95 -0.12
C HIS A 261 5.49 19.25 -0.83
N ASP A 262 6.11 18.25 -0.20
CA ASP A 262 7.15 17.43 -0.82
C ASP A 262 6.69 16.91 -2.21
N PRO A 263 7.46 17.16 -3.30
CA PRO A 263 7.05 16.83 -4.66
C PRO A 263 6.81 15.33 -4.88
N LYS A 264 7.41 14.45 -4.06
CA LYS A 264 7.19 13.00 -4.09
C LYS A 264 5.73 12.61 -3.81
N PHE A 265 5.01 13.45 -3.06
CA PHE A 265 3.64 13.22 -2.61
C PHE A 265 2.60 14.02 -3.39
N THR A 266 3.00 14.75 -4.44
CA THR A 266 2.11 15.60 -5.25
C THR A 266 0.85 14.84 -5.74
N PRO A 267 -0.37 15.35 -5.44
CA PRO A 267 -1.63 14.78 -5.95
C PRO A 267 -1.79 14.86 -7.47
N SER A 268 -2.60 13.97 -8.06
CA SER A 268 -2.92 13.96 -9.49
C SER A 268 -4.06 14.92 -9.85
N LEU A 269 -3.93 15.61 -10.98
CA LEU A 269 -5.01 16.44 -11.52
C LEU A 269 -6.14 15.57 -12.10
N ALA A 270 -5.79 14.44 -12.73
CA ALA A 270 -6.77 13.51 -13.27
C ALA A 270 -7.67 12.92 -12.16
N GLN A 271 -7.10 12.53 -11.02
CA GLN A 271 -7.90 12.10 -9.87
C GLN A 271 -8.79 13.23 -9.33
N ARG A 272 -8.23 14.45 -9.20
CA ARG A 272 -8.99 15.62 -8.71
C ARG A 272 -10.19 15.95 -9.59
N GLN A 273 -10.10 15.73 -10.91
CA GLN A 273 -11.23 15.92 -11.82
C GLN A 273 -12.36 14.91 -11.56
N LEU A 274 -12.04 13.66 -11.21
CA LEU A 274 -13.04 12.67 -10.83
C LEU A 274 -13.78 13.07 -9.55
N VAL A 275 -13.04 13.54 -8.55
CA VAL A 275 -13.61 14.03 -7.29
C VAL A 275 -14.49 15.26 -7.53
N ALA A 276 -13.98 16.26 -8.27
CA ALA A 276 -14.72 17.48 -8.58
C ALA A 276 -15.99 17.24 -9.41
N SER A 277 -16.02 16.16 -10.21
CA SER A 277 -17.19 15.77 -11.02
C SER A 277 -18.14 14.79 -10.32
N GLY A 278 -17.87 14.41 -9.06
CA GLY A 278 -18.68 13.45 -8.30
C GLY A 278 -18.56 12.00 -8.78
N ARG A 279 -17.55 11.68 -9.60
CA ARG A 279 -17.24 10.32 -10.06
C ARG A 279 -16.33 9.64 -9.04
N LEU A 280 -16.93 9.25 -7.91
CA LEU A 280 -16.22 8.77 -6.74
C LEU A 280 -15.94 7.26 -6.75
N GLY A 281 -16.13 6.56 -7.87
CA GLY A 281 -15.93 5.11 -7.98
C GLY A 281 -17.21 4.32 -7.76
N ARG A 282 -17.10 3.12 -7.18
CA ARG A 282 -18.21 2.16 -7.04
C ARG A 282 -19.40 2.72 -6.29
N LYS A 283 -19.16 3.53 -5.25
CA LYS A 283 -20.23 4.09 -4.41
C LYS A 283 -21.14 5.09 -5.16
N THR A 284 -20.67 5.65 -6.28
CA THR A 284 -21.46 6.54 -7.16
C THR A 284 -21.73 5.92 -8.52
N GLY A 285 -21.42 4.63 -8.71
CA GLY A 285 -21.59 3.93 -9.98
C GLY A 285 -20.60 4.32 -11.09
N HIS A 286 -19.69 5.27 -10.85
CA HIS A 286 -18.70 5.71 -11.84
C HIS A 286 -17.48 6.33 -11.16
N GLY A 287 -16.28 5.94 -11.59
CA GLY A 287 -14.99 6.56 -11.24
C GLY A 287 -14.07 6.60 -12.45
N TRP A 288 -12.92 5.93 -12.38
CA TRP A 288 -12.11 5.60 -13.56
C TRP A 288 -12.85 4.67 -14.52
N PHE A 289 -13.63 3.75 -13.95
CA PHE A 289 -14.47 2.83 -14.70
C PHE A 289 -15.96 3.10 -14.47
N ASP A 290 -16.78 2.63 -15.41
CA ASP A 290 -18.22 2.56 -15.25
C ASP A 290 -18.57 1.33 -14.39
N HIS A 291 -19.30 1.55 -13.30
CA HIS A 291 -19.78 0.52 -12.38
C HIS A 291 -21.31 0.47 -12.34
N SER A 292 -21.99 1.08 -13.31
CA SER A 292 -23.43 0.94 -13.47
C SER A 292 -23.83 -0.51 -13.78
N GLU A 293 -25.06 -0.87 -13.46
CA GLU A 293 -25.55 -2.22 -13.68
C GLU A 293 -25.54 -2.55 -15.18
N GLY A 294 -24.87 -3.64 -15.57
CA GLY A 294 -24.69 -4.03 -16.97
C GLY A 294 -23.48 -3.41 -17.67
N ALA A 295 -22.72 -2.52 -17.02
CA ALA A 295 -21.48 -2.00 -17.58
C ALA A 295 -20.43 -3.12 -17.74
N GLY A 296 -19.92 -3.28 -18.97
CA GLY A 296 -18.80 -4.17 -19.23
C GLY A 296 -17.51 -3.59 -18.66
N ARG A 297 -16.67 -4.43 -18.06
CA ARG A 297 -15.31 -4.01 -17.67
C ARG A 297 -14.48 -3.78 -18.93
N PRO A 298 -13.84 -2.61 -19.08
CA PRO A 298 -12.93 -2.39 -20.20
C PRO A 298 -11.83 -3.46 -20.20
N ALA A 299 -11.62 -4.09 -21.35
CA ALA A 299 -10.53 -5.05 -21.52
C ALA A 299 -9.21 -4.29 -21.65
N PRO A 300 -8.12 -4.77 -21.02
CA PRO A 300 -6.80 -4.21 -21.25
C PRO A 300 -6.38 -4.44 -22.71
N HIS A 301 -5.59 -3.52 -23.26
CA HIS A 301 -4.89 -3.72 -24.52
C HIS A 301 -3.97 -4.94 -24.41
N THR A 302 -4.16 -5.89 -25.33
CA THR A 302 -3.30 -7.05 -25.56
C THR A 302 -2.99 -7.11 -27.05
N ALA A 303 -1.71 -7.14 -27.40
CA ALA A 303 -1.25 -7.23 -28.77
C ALA A 303 -1.65 -8.56 -29.42
N GLU A 304 -1.96 -8.50 -30.71
CA GLU A 304 -2.28 -9.67 -31.54
C GLU A 304 -1.12 -10.67 -31.59
N PRO A 305 -1.40 -11.97 -31.82
CA PRO A 305 -0.35 -12.98 -32.00
C PRO A 305 0.66 -12.61 -33.09
N CYS A 306 1.95 -12.74 -32.76
CA CYS A 306 3.08 -12.50 -33.66
C CYS A 306 4.04 -13.71 -33.64
N GLU A 307 4.79 -13.90 -34.72
CA GLU A 307 5.78 -14.99 -34.79
C GLU A 307 6.99 -14.67 -33.89
N PRO A 308 7.45 -15.63 -33.07
CA PRO A 308 8.66 -15.43 -32.26
C PRO A 308 9.92 -15.41 -33.12
N PRO A 309 10.98 -14.71 -32.68
CA PRO A 309 12.27 -14.77 -33.36
C PRO A 309 12.88 -16.16 -33.24
N GLY A 310 13.52 -16.64 -34.32
CA GLY A 310 14.21 -17.93 -34.31
C GLY A 310 15.48 -17.96 -33.45
N LYS A 311 16.05 -16.78 -33.13
CA LYS A 311 17.22 -16.63 -32.25
C LYS A 311 17.20 -15.30 -31.51
N VAL A 312 17.82 -15.25 -30.33
CA VAL A 312 18.05 -14.04 -29.54
C VAL A 312 19.50 -14.07 -29.02
N VAL A 313 20.18 -12.93 -29.09
CA VAL A 313 21.51 -12.75 -28.47
C VAL A 313 21.32 -12.09 -27.09
N VAL A 314 21.89 -12.69 -26.05
CA VAL A 314 21.92 -12.13 -24.69
C VAL A 314 23.27 -11.46 -24.48
N HIS A 315 23.25 -10.16 -24.23
CA HIS A 315 24.44 -9.35 -23.97
C HIS A 315 24.58 -9.08 -22.47
N GLY A 316 25.61 -9.68 -21.86
CA GLY A 316 25.99 -9.53 -20.45
C GLY A 316 24.94 -10.04 -19.47
N ASP A 317 24.81 -9.36 -18.34
CA ASP A 317 23.86 -9.66 -17.27
C ASP A 317 22.60 -8.80 -17.46
N LEU A 318 21.42 -9.45 -17.51
CA LEU A 318 20.14 -8.77 -17.64
C LEU A 318 19.59 -8.28 -16.29
N GLY A 319 20.34 -8.48 -15.19
CA GLY A 319 20.00 -8.05 -13.84
C GLY A 319 18.66 -8.64 -13.40
N PRO A 320 17.65 -7.81 -13.02
CA PRO A 320 16.33 -8.31 -12.64
C PRO A 320 15.64 -9.17 -13.70
N ALA A 321 16.04 -9.07 -14.97
CA ALA A 321 15.47 -9.82 -16.08
C ALA A 321 16.23 -11.10 -16.42
N GLN A 322 17.23 -11.51 -15.64
CA GLN A 322 18.07 -12.68 -15.93
C GLN A 322 17.25 -13.99 -16.05
N GLY A 323 16.12 -14.08 -15.37
CA GLY A 323 15.19 -15.22 -15.47
C GLY A 323 14.61 -15.44 -16.87
N LEU A 324 14.61 -14.42 -17.75
CA LEU A 324 14.13 -14.55 -19.14
C LEU A 324 14.98 -15.52 -19.96
N VAL A 325 16.28 -15.64 -19.66
CA VAL A 325 17.19 -16.51 -20.45
C VAL A 325 16.73 -17.96 -20.43
N GLY A 326 16.42 -18.49 -19.23
CA GLY A 326 15.91 -19.85 -19.10
C GLY A 326 14.54 -20.04 -19.75
N LEU A 327 13.66 -19.03 -19.67
CA LEU A 327 12.34 -19.08 -20.33
C LEU A 327 12.46 -19.14 -21.85
N MET A 328 13.39 -18.38 -22.44
CA MET A 328 13.65 -18.41 -23.89
C MET A 328 14.17 -19.79 -24.32
N GLU A 329 15.11 -20.37 -23.57
CA GLU A 329 15.62 -21.72 -23.85
C GLU A 329 14.51 -22.80 -23.72
N GLU A 330 13.68 -22.72 -22.67
CA GLU A 330 12.52 -23.60 -22.46
C GLU A 330 11.47 -23.47 -23.58
N ALA A 331 11.28 -22.28 -24.13
CA ALA A 331 10.37 -22.01 -25.25
C ALA A 331 10.95 -22.44 -26.62
N GLY A 332 12.17 -22.98 -26.66
CA GLY A 332 12.81 -23.45 -27.90
C GLY A 332 13.43 -22.34 -28.75
N ILE A 333 13.65 -21.15 -28.19
CA ILE A 333 14.30 -20.02 -28.87
C ILE A 333 15.81 -20.21 -28.79
N ALA A 334 16.51 -20.12 -29.91
CA ALA A 334 17.97 -20.26 -29.91
C ALA A 334 18.64 -19.07 -29.20
N VAL A 335 19.29 -19.32 -28.06
CA VAL A 335 19.97 -18.28 -27.28
C VAL A 335 21.48 -18.33 -27.50
N THR A 336 22.06 -17.22 -27.96
CA THR A 336 23.52 -17.02 -27.98
C THR A 336 23.92 -15.99 -26.92
N ARG A 337 25.10 -16.12 -26.31
CA ARG A 337 25.54 -15.24 -25.23
C ARG A 337 26.79 -14.46 -25.63
N GLU A 338 26.78 -13.17 -25.37
CA GLU A 338 27.91 -12.25 -25.51
C GLU A 338 28.24 -11.59 -24.17
N PRO A 339 29.52 -11.35 -23.86
CA PRO A 339 29.95 -11.01 -22.50
C PRO A 339 29.66 -9.56 -22.06
N VAL A 340 29.37 -8.65 -22.99
CA VAL A 340 29.30 -7.21 -22.71
C VAL A 340 27.92 -6.67 -23.05
N GLY A 341 27.30 -5.98 -22.10
CA GLY A 341 26.01 -5.32 -22.23
C GLY A 341 25.07 -5.67 -21.07
N ALA A 342 23.82 -5.26 -21.22
CA ALA A 342 22.70 -5.62 -20.34
C ALA A 342 21.39 -5.57 -21.14
N HIS A 343 21.34 -6.33 -22.24
CA HIS A 343 20.21 -6.31 -23.17
C HIS A 343 20.09 -7.61 -23.98
N LEU A 344 18.94 -7.78 -24.62
CA LEU A 344 18.70 -8.78 -25.64
C LEU A 344 18.83 -8.13 -27.02
N ALA A 345 19.34 -8.84 -28.02
CA ALA A 345 19.33 -8.40 -29.41
C ALA A 345 18.50 -9.38 -30.26
N LEU A 346 17.56 -8.81 -31.02
CA LEU A 346 16.79 -9.53 -32.03
C LEU A 346 17.64 -9.82 -33.28
N PRO A 347 17.20 -10.73 -34.17
CA PRO A 347 17.98 -11.09 -35.37
C PRO A 347 18.32 -9.93 -36.30
N ASP A 348 17.51 -8.87 -36.31
CA ASP A 348 17.71 -7.64 -37.09
C ASP A 348 18.64 -6.62 -36.40
N GLY A 349 19.14 -6.95 -35.21
CA GLY A 349 19.98 -6.07 -34.39
C GLY A 349 19.21 -5.13 -33.47
N THR A 350 17.87 -5.19 -33.45
CA THR A 350 17.05 -4.37 -32.54
C THR A 350 17.33 -4.75 -31.09
N ARG A 351 17.57 -3.73 -30.26
CA ARG A 351 17.91 -3.91 -28.86
C ARG A 351 16.66 -3.97 -27.99
N LEU A 352 16.56 -4.99 -27.13
CA LEU A 352 15.53 -5.16 -26.12
C LEU A 352 16.15 -4.98 -24.73
N SER A 353 15.76 -3.93 -24.02
CA SER A 353 16.34 -3.59 -22.71
C SER A 353 15.24 -3.52 -21.64
N LEU A 354 15.58 -3.92 -20.42
CA LEU A 354 14.72 -3.69 -19.26
C LEU A 354 14.49 -2.19 -19.06
N ALA A 355 13.28 -1.81 -18.65
CA ALA A 355 12.98 -0.43 -18.24
C ALA A 355 13.90 0.01 -17.10
N ASP A 356 14.63 1.11 -17.29
CA ASP A 356 15.69 1.60 -16.40
C ASP A 356 15.53 3.09 -16.06
N GLY A 357 14.30 3.61 -16.19
CA GLY A 357 14.00 5.02 -15.95
C GLY A 357 14.25 5.95 -17.14
N THR A 358 14.78 5.45 -18.25
CA THR A 358 14.80 6.16 -19.55
C THR A 358 13.71 5.65 -20.49
N THR A 359 13.51 6.34 -21.60
CA THR A 359 12.71 5.90 -22.75
C THR A 359 13.50 4.95 -23.67
N ALA A 360 12.83 4.26 -24.57
CA ALA A 360 13.46 3.56 -25.69
C ALA A 360 14.15 4.55 -26.63
N ALA A 361 13.56 5.72 -26.87
CA ALA A 361 14.13 6.78 -27.70
C ALA A 361 15.47 7.34 -27.19
N GLU A 362 15.74 7.25 -25.89
CA GLU A 362 17.01 7.64 -25.26
C GLU A 362 18.08 6.55 -25.31
N ASP A 363 17.77 5.34 -25.81
CA ASP A 363 18.76 4.29 -25.98
C ASP A 363 19.81 4.73 -27.03
N PRO A 364 21.12 4.50 -26.78
CA PRO A 364 22.17 4.77 -27.77
C PRO A 364 21.96 4.07 -29.12
N PHE A 365 21.19 2.98 -29.14
CA PHE A 365 20.80 2.27 -30.35
C PHE A 365 19.45 2.81 -30.88
N PRO A 366 19.41 3.36 -32.11
CA PRO A 366 18.18 3.98 -32.63
C PRO A 366 16.97 3.05 -32.68
N ALA A 367 17.17 1.79 -33.07
CA ALA A 367 16.14 0.75 -33.05
C ALA A 367 16.19 0.00 -31.72
N SER A 368 15.31 0.37 -30.80
CA SER A 368 15.25 -0.20 -29.46
C SER A 368 13.82 -0.40 -28.99
N VAL A 369 13.63 -1.40 -28.13
CA VAL A 369 12.36 -1.72 -27.46
C VAL A 369 12.66 -1.90 -25.98
N ARG A 370 11.92 -1.21 -25.13
CA ARG A 370 11.92 -1.44 -23.69
C ARG A 370 10.88 -2.48 -23.32
N PHE A 371 11.24 -3.38 -22.41
CA PHE A 371 10.28 -4.24 -21.73
C PHE A 371 10.25 -3.91 -20.24
N ASP A 372 9.05 -3.92 -19.68
CA ASP A 372 8.82 -3.50 -18.30
C ASP A 372 9.21 -4.60 -17.29
N LEU A 373 9.47 -4.19 -16.06
CA LEU A 373 9.79 -5.06 -14.94
C LEU A 373 8.63 -6.03 -14.65
N ALA A 374 8.99 -7.26 -14.29
CA ALA A 374 8.08 -8.22 -13.65
C ALA A 374 8.56 -8.54 -12.24
N LEU A 375 7.63 -8.84 -11.32
CA LEU A 375 7.97 -9.37 -10.00
C LEU A 375 8.77 -10.68 -10.12
N ASP A 376 8.33 -11.53 -11.05
CA ASP A 376 8.99 -12.76 -11.45
C ASP A 376 8.52 -13.10 -12.88
N TYR A 377 9.44 -13.04 -13.85
CA TYR A 377 9.14 -13.32 -15.24
C TYR A 377 8.63 -14.74 -15.49
N ARG A 378 8.92 -15.70 -14.61
CA ARG A 378 8.43 -17.08 -14.78
C ARG A 378 6.93 -17.16 -14.53
N THR A 379 6.45 -16.50 -13.48
CA THR A 379 5.03 -16.56 -13.06
C THR A 379 4.17 -15.42 -13.60
N ALA A 380 4.78 -14.31 -14.02
CA ALA A 380 4.07 -13.21 -14.67
C ALA A 380 3.29 -13.69 -15.89
N THR A 381 2.07 -13.18 -16.09
CA THR A 381 1.20 -13.55 -17.22
C THR A 381 1.12 -12.45 -18.28
N ARG A 382 1.68 -11.28 -18.00
CA ARG A 382 1.77 -10.14 -18.91
C ARG A 382 3.14 -9.48 -18.84
N VAL A 383 3.53 -8.82 -19.93
CA VAL A 383 4.64 -7.85 -19.97
C VAL A 383 4.20 -6.62 -20.77
N ALA A 384 4.71 -5.44 -20.41
CA ALA A 384 4.52 -4.24 -21.21
C ALA A 384 5.76 -3.97 -22.08
N LEU A 385 5.55 -3.54 -23.33
CA LEU A 385 6.59 -3.14 -24.26
C LEU A 385 6.40 -1.70 -24.72
N ALA A 386 7.50 -0.98 -24.93
CA ALA A 386 7.52 0.34 -25.56
C ALA A 386 8.65 0.39 -26.59
N ALA A 387 8.34 0.75 -27.84
CA ALA A 387 9.31 0.85 -28.92
C ALA A 387 9.77 2.29 -29.11
N SER A 388 11.03 2.48 -29.47
CA SER A 388 11.51 3.80 -29.90
C SER A 388 10.80 4.21 -31.20
N PRO A 389 10.64 5.52 -31.47
CA PRO A 389 10.06 5.98 -32.73
C PRO A 389 10.82 5.52 -33.99
N ALA A 390 12.10 5.14 -33.83
CA ALA A 390 12.95 4.67 -34.92
C ALA A 390 13.02 3.13 -35.03
N ALA A 391 12.38 2.40 -34.10
CA ALA A 391 12.29 0.94 -34.19
C ALA A 391 11.34 0.53 -35.33
N PRO A 392 11.78 -0.35 -36.24
CA PRO A 392 10.88 -0.90 -37.26
C PRO A 392 9.69 -1.64 -36.64
N GLU A 393 8.53 -1.57 -37.30
CA GLU A 393 7.31 -2.26 -36.85
C GLU A 393 7.53 -3.78 -36.76
N GLU A 394 8.28 -4.36 -37.69
CA GLU A 394 8.65 -5.77 -37.69
C GLU A 394 9.46 -6.16 -36.45
N SER A 395 10.33 -5.27 -35.98
CA SER A 395 11.13 -5.49 -34.77
C SER A 395 10.26 -5.50 -33.51
N LEU A 396 9.28 -4.59 -33.42
CA LEU A 396 8.29 -4.61 -32.35
C LEU A 396 7.43 -5.88 -32.41
N ARG A 397 6.99 -6.30 -33.60
CA ARG A 397 6.24 -7.57 -33.79
C ARG A 397 7.05 -8.78 -33.37
N SER A 398 8.35 -8.81 -33.70
CA SER A 398 9.28 -9.86 -33.27
C SER A 398 9.46 -9.86 -31.75
N ALA A 399 9.58 -8.69 -31.11
CA ALA A 399 9.59 -8.56 -29.65
C ALA A 399 8.27 -9.04 -29.00
N ILE A 400 7.12 -8.72 -29.59
CA ILE A 400 5.81 -9.21 -29.15
C ILE A 400 5.76 -10.74 -29.23
N GLY A 401 6.15 -11.30 -30.38
CA GLY A 401 6.18 -12.75 -30.60
C GLY A 401 7.11 -13.48 -29.64
N LEU A 402 8.28 -12.90 -29.33
CA LEU A 402 9.21 -13.40 -28.31
C LEU A 402 8.49 -13.59 -26.98
N PHE A 403 7.91 -12.53 -26.41
CA PHE A 403 7.26 -12.64 -25.09
C PHE A 403 5.98 -13.47 -25.11
N GLN A 404 5.25 -13.52 -26.23
CA GLN A 404 4.11 -14.43 -26.41
C GLN A 404 4.53 -15.90 -26.37
N ALA A 405 5.67 -16.26 -26.99
CA ALA A 405 6.22 -17.62 -26.90
C ALA A 405 6.65 -17.97 -25.46
N LEU A 406 6.96 -16.98 -24.62
CA LEU A 406 7.20 -17.16 -23.18
C LEU A 406 5.90 -17.22 -22.34
N GLY A 407 4.75 -17.33 -23.00
CA GLY A 407 3.43 -17.43 -22.37
C GLY A 407 2.89 -16.11 -21.81
N LYS A 408 3.35 -14.95 -22.32
CA LYS A 408 2.91 -13.63 -21.83
C LYS A 408 1.88 -13.01 -22.77
N ALA A 409 0.82 -12.44 -22.20
CA ALA A 409 0.09 -11.37 -22.87
C ALA A 409 1.00 -10.14 -23.00
N VAL A 410 0.95 -9.43 -24.12
CA VAL A 410 1.83 -8.27 -24.35
C VAL A 410 0.99 -7.02 -24.46
N SER A 411 1.25 -6.03 -23.59
CA SER A 411 0.66 -4.69 -23.71
C SER A 411 1.69 -3.75 -24.32
N VAL A 412 1.43 -3.24 -25.52
CA VAL A 412 2.21 -2.13 -26.06
C VAL A 412 1.71 -0.83 -25.42
N VAL A 413 2.63 -0.05 -24.86
CA VAL A 413 2.39 1.24 -24.23
C VAL A 413 3.20 2.32 -24.92
N GLN A 414 2.87 3.60 -24.71
CA GLN A 414 3.71 4.70 -25.20
C GLN A 414 5.08 4.68 -24.51
N ASP A 415 6.08 5.15 -25.24
CA ASP A 415 7.44 5.25 -24.76
C ASP A 415 7.59 6.36 -23.72
N ILE A 416 7.42 5.99 -22.46
CA ILE A 416 7.56 6.86 -21.29
C ILE A 416 8.72 6.40 -20.40
N PRO A 417 9.45 7.33 -19.75
CA PRO A 417 10.55 7.00 -18.86
C PRO A 417 10.15 6.00 -17.77
N GLY A 418 10.88 4.88 -17.66
CA GLY A 418 10.67 3.88 -16.59
C GLY A 418 9.37 3.08 -16.67
N MET A 419 8.63 3.18 -17.77
CA MET A 419 7.42 2.38 -18.08
C MET A 419 6.38 2.40 -16.96
N VAL A 420 5.86 1.26 -16.48
CA VAL A 420 4.75 1.21 -15.51
C VAL A 420 5.21 0.54 -14.21
N VAL A 421 5.68 -0.71 -14.27
CA VAL A 421 6.07 -1.48 -13.09
C VAL A 421 7.40 -0.99 -12.55
N ALA A 422 8.41 -0.79 -13.41
CA ALA A 422 9.75 -0.39 -12.99
C ALA A 422 9.73 0.94 -12.21
N ARG A 423 9.12 2.01 -12.76
CA ARG A 423 8.97 3.31 -12.06
C ARG A 423 8.20 3.19 -10.75
N THR A 424 7.14 2.39 -10.72
CA THR A 424 6.27 2.26 -9.54
C THR A 424 7.01 1.56 -8.42
N VAL A 425 7.62 0.40 -8.71
CA VAL A 425 8.37 -0.37 -7.71
C VAL A 425 9.59 0.40 -7.23
N ALA A 426 10.32 1.08 -8.11
CA ALA A 426 11.48 1.88 -7.72
C ALA A 426 11.12 2.97 -6.70
N MET A 427 10.00 3.67 -6.93
CA MET A 427 9.49 4.68 -5.98
C MET A 427 9.01 4.06 -4.65
N LEU A 428 8.35 2.89 -4.69
CA LEU A 428 7.94 2.18 -3.47
C LEU A 428 9.14 1.77 -2.62
N VAL A 429 10.21 1.25 -3.25
CA VAL A 429 11.46 0.89 -2.57
C VAL A 429 12.10 2.13 -1.95
N ASP A 430 12.23 3.23 -2.69
CA ASP A 430 12.86 4.46 -2.17
C ASP A 430 12.09 5.08 -1.00
N PHE A 431 10.75 5.06 -1.05
CA PHE A 431 9.92 5.50 0.08
C PHE A 431 10.14 4.64 1.33
N ALA A 432 10.29 3.33 1.15
CA ALA A 432 10.54 2.41 2.24
C ALA A 432 11.95 2.58 2.83
N GLU A 433 12.97 2.74 1.99
CA GLU A 433 14.35 3.00 2.41
C GLU A 433 14.44 4.34 3.18
N ASP A 434 13.79 5.40 2.68
CA ASP A 434 13.72 6.69 3.39
C ASP A 434 12.99 6.58 4.73
N ALA A 435 11.86 5.86 4.77
CA ALA A 435 11.11 5.63 6.01
C ALA A 435 11.94 4.88 7.06
N ALA A 436 12.62 3.79 6.65
CA ALA A 436 13.50 3.04 7.54
C ALA A 436 14.66 3.90 8.06
N ALA A 437 15.34 4.63 7.17
CA ALA A 437 16.49 5.45 7.54
C ALA A 437 16.14 6.65 8.44
N ARG A 438 14.90 7.15 8.37
CA ARG A 438 14.40 8.21 9.26
C ARG A 438 13.82 7.67 10.57
N GLY A 439 13.87 6.36 10.81
CA GLY A 439 13.33 5.75 12.02
C GLY A 439 11.80 5.82 12.10
N VAL A 440 11.11 5.85 10.94
CA VAL A 440 9.65 5.76 10.91
C VAL A 440 9.21 4.40 11.45
N ALA A 441 9.87 3.32 11.03
CA ALA A 441 9.62 1.96 11.48
C ALA A 441 10.85 1.09 11.17
N SER A 442 10.91 -0.11 11.75
CA SER A 442 11.96 -1.07 11.40
C SER A 442 11.77 -1.59 9.97
N PRO A 443 12.84 -2.07 9.30
CA PRO A 443 12.72 -2.69 7.99
C PRO A 443 11.70 -3.85 7.94
N GLU A 444 11.65 -4.67 9.00
CA GLU A 444 10.75 -5.81 9.09
C GLU A 444 9.28 -5.38 9.24
N ASP A 445 9.03 -4.35 10.06
CA ASP A 445 7.69 -3.78 10.25
C ASP A 445 7.20 -3.09 8.97
N ILE A 446 8.08 -2.42 8.23
CA ILE A 446 7.74 -1.83 6.93
C ILE A 446 7.30 -2.90 5.93
N ASP A 447 8.10 -3.95 5.75
CA ASP A 447 7.76 -5.03 4.84
C ASP A 447 6.45 -5.73 5.28
N THR A 448 6.30 -6.01 6.58
CA THR A 448 5.10 -6.64 7.16
C THR A 448 3.85 -5.77 6.95
N ALA A 449 3.94 -4.46 7.18
CA ALA A 449 2.84 -3.52 6.99
C ALA A 449 2.35 -3.50 5.54
N MET A 450 3.27 -3.48 4.57
CA MET A 450 2.88 -3.44 3.17
C MET A 450 2.32 -4.79 2.67
N LEU A 451 2.83 -5.90 3.17
CA LEU A 451 2.31 -7.25 2.88
C LEU A 451 0.90 -7.44 3.43
N THR A 452 0.63 -6.99 4.66
CA THR A 452 -0.60 -7.35 5.39
C THR A 452 -1.66 -6.23 5.40
N GLY A 453 -1.25 -4.98 5.24
CA GLY A 453 -2.15 -3.81 5.20
C GLY A 453 -2.73 -3.54 3.82
N VAL A 454 -1.92 -3.72 2.76
CA VAL A 454 -2.33 -3.43 1.37
C VAL A 454 -2.13 -4.60 0.41
N ASN A 455 -1.78 -5.79 0.92
CA ASN A 455 -1.62 -7.02 0.13
C ASN A 455 -0.60 -6.88 -1.01
N TYR A 456 0.51 -6.18 -0.76
CA TYR A 456 1.62 -6.18 -1.72
C TYR A 456 2.17 -7.60 -1.90
N PRO A 457 2.62 -7.96 -3.10
CA PRO A 457 3.14 -9.31 -3.34
C PRO A 457 4.52 -9.53 -2.69
N ARG A 458 5.23 -8.45 -2.38
CA ARG A 458 6.52 -8.45 -1.69
C ARG A 458 6.65 -7.18 -0.87
N GLY A 459 7.27 -7.28 0.31
CA GLY A 459 7.65 -6.11 1.10
C GLY A 459 8.63 -5.22 0.30
N PRO A 460 8.45 -3.90 0.24
CA PRO A 460 9.29 -3.03 -0.61
C PRO A 460 10.78 -3.10 -0.33
N LEU A 461 11.23 -3.29 0.91
CA LEU A 461 12.66 -3.41 1.23
C LEU A 461 13.19 -4.76 0.76
N ALA A 462 12.44 -5.84 0.97
CA ALA A 462 12.74 -7.15 0.37
C ALA A 462 12.77 -7.09 -1.16
N TRP A 463 11.89 -6.29 -1.76
CA TRP A 463 11.86 -6.07 -3.20
C TRP A 463 13.11 -5.33 -3.69
N GLY A 464 13.50 -4.26 -3.02
CA GLY A 464 14.74 -3.53 -3.30
C GLY A 464 15.98 -4.41 -3.23
N ARG A 465 16.08 -5.28 -2.20
CA ARG A 465 17.18 -6.27 -2.09
C ARG A 465 17.21 -7.25 -3.26
N ALA A 466 16.06 -7.71 -3.73
CA ALA A 466 15.98 -8.64 -4.85
C ALA A 466 16.33 -7.99 -6.21
N LEU A 467 16.01 -6.70 -6.38
CA LEU A 467 16.34 -5.94 -7.59
C LEU A 467 17.79 -5.44 -7.59
N GLY A 468 18.38 -5.23 -6.41
CA GLY A 468 19.65 -4.56 -6.21
C GLY A 468 19.46 -3.05 -6.05
N ALA A 469 20.04 -2.45 -4.99
CA ALA A 469 19.84 -1.04 -4.69
C ALA A 469 20.43 -0.11 -5.77
N HIS A 470 21.49 -0.53 -6.47
CA HIS A 470 22.07 0.20 -7.59
C HIS A 470 21.08 0.36 -8.74
N TRP A 471 20.38 -0.72 -9.13
CA TRP A 471 19.38 -0.69 -10.19
C TRP A 471 18.23 0.26 -9.85
N VAL A 472 17.74 0.21 -8.61
CA VAL A 472 16.66 1.10 -8.14
C VAL A 472 17.13 2.55 -8.15
N ARG A 473 18.32 2.83 -7.61
CA ARG A 473 18.92 4.17 -7.59
C ARG A 473 19.07 4.72 -8.99
N ASP A 474 19.61 3.94 -9.92
CA ASP A 474 19.90 4.41 -11.27
C ASP A 474 18.61 4.58 -12.09
N THR A 475 17.62 3.72 -11.88
CA THR A 475 16.26 3.92 -12.40
C THR A 475 15.68 5.26 -11.96
N LEU A 476 15.76 5.59 -10.67
CA LEU A 476 15.28 6.87 -10.14
C LEU A 476 16.12 8.07 -10.61
N ARG A 477 17.44 7.92 -10.76
CA ARG A 477 18.29 8.97 -11.34
C ARG A 477 17.91 9.28 -12.78
N ASN A 478 17.68 8.26 -13.59
CA ASN A 478 17.26 8.41 -14.98
C ASN A 478 15.88 9.07 -15.07
N LEU A 479 14.92 8.63 -14.24
CA LEU A 479 13.61 9.28 -14.12
C LEU A 479 13.73 10.74 -13.68
N HIS A 480 14.63 11.05 -12.74
CA HIS A 480 14.85 12.41 -12.28
C HIS A 480 15.51 13.28 -13.34
N HIS A 481 16.40 12.72 -14.16
CA HIS A 481 16.99 13.41 -15.29
C HIS A 481 15.93 13.73 -16.36
N ALA A 482 15.07 12.76 -16.70
CA ALA A 482 13.96 12.96 -17.63
C ALA A 482 12.89 13.93 -17.08
N CYS A 483 12.67 13.92 -15.77
CA CYS A 483 11.71 14.78 -15.08
C CYS A 483 12.34 15.47 -13.84
N PRO A 484 13.06 16.59 -14.03
CA PRO A 484 13.86 17.24 -12.99
C PRO A 484 13.03 18.10 -12.02
N THR A 485 11.95 17.52 -11.48
CA THR A 485 11.01 18.17 -10.54
C THR A 485 11.34 17.92 -9.07
N GLY A 486 12.36 17.10 -8.80
CA GLY A 486 12.69 16.59 -7.46
C GLY A 486 11.88 15.37 -7.03
N ARG A 487 10.77 15.06 -7.71
CA ARG A 487 9.90 13.91 -7.42
C ARG A 487 10.64 12.57 -7.45
N TYR A 488 11.52 12.37 -8.43
CA TYR A 488 12.25 11.11 -8.60
C TYR A 488 13.67 11.14 -7.99
N ALA A 489 14.04 12.22 -7.29
CA ALA A 489 15.36 12.30 -6.68
C ALA A 489 15.53 11.14 -5.67
N PRO A 490 16.52 10.23 -5.85
CA PRO A 490 16.72 9.13 -4.93
C PRO A 490 16.99 9.64 -3.51
N SER A 491 16.46 8.96 -2.51
CA SER A 491 16.76 9.27 -1.11
C SER A 491 18.25 9.03 -0.81
N GLN A 492 18.77 9.78 0.18
CA GLN A 492 20.14 9.55 0.66
C GLN A 492 20.32 8.16 1.29
N ALA A 493 19.22 7.55 1.77
CA ALA A 493 19.21 6.18 2.25
C ALA A 493 19.53 5.19 1.12
N LEU A 494 18.76 5.27 0.03
CA LEU A 494 18.96 4.42 -1.15
C LEU A 494 20.34 4.64 -1.79
N ILE A 495 20.81 5.89 -1.89
CA ILE A 495 22.15 6.19 -2.43
C ILE A 495 23.25 5.50 -1.61
N ARG A 496 23.19 5.62 -0.28
CA ARG A 496 24.17 4.97 0.61
C ARG A 496 24.08 3.45 0.52
N ARG A 497 22.86 2.89 0.43
CA ARG A 497 22.66 1.45 0.28
C ARG A 497 23.28 0.92 -1.01
N ALA A 498 23.03 1.59 -2.13
CA ALA A 498 23.62 1.24 -3.41
C ALA A 498 25.16 1.31 -3.39
N ALA A 499 25.72 2.35 -2.78
CA ALA A 499 27.18 2.47 -2.64
C ALA A 499 27.78 1.35 -1.77
N ALA A 500 27.08 0.92 -0.72
CA ALA A 500 27.49 -0.22 0.10
C ALA A 500 27.44 -1.54 -0.68
N ASP A 501 26.38 -1.77 -1.45
CA ASP A 501 26.23 -2.97 -2.29
C ASP A 501 27.33 -3.02 -3.40
N GLU A 502 27.81 -1.86 -3.87
CA GLU A 502 28.89 -1.72 -4.84
C GLU A 502 30.31 -1.78 -4.22
N GLY A 503 30.43 -1.89 -2.89
CA GLY A 503 31.72 -1.90 -2.19
C GLY A 503 32.46 -0.55 -2.17
N LEU A 504 31.72 0.56 -2.30
CA LEU A 504 32.23 1.93 -2.35
C LEU A 504 32.22 2.64 -0.99
N LEU A 505 31.75 1.98 0.07
CA LEU A 505 31.74 2.41 1.47
C LEU A 505 32.45 1.36 2.32
#